data_AF-A0A383A8I0-F1
#
_entry.id   AF-A0A383A8I0-F1
#
_cell.length_a   1.000
_cell.length_b   1.000
_cell.length_c   1.000
_cell.angle_alpha   90.00
_cell.angle_beta   90.00
_cell.angle_gamma   90.00
#
_symmetry.space_group_name_H-M   'P 1'
#
loop_
_entity.id
_entity.type
_entity.pdbx_description
1 polymer ?
#
loop_
_entity_poly.entity_id
_entity_poly.type
_entity_poly.pdbx_seq_one_letter_code
_entity_poly.pdbx_strand_id
1 'polypeptide(L)'
;PQQYELIKYLNKRETNIIVIDADRLLENPKKILHQWCKHLNIKFNKKMLRWEKGLYDTDGIWAKYWYDNVIETEKFEKKNQKKINLNVPKKYQPIYSEAIEYYKIFSKLSLK
;
A
#
# COMPACT_ATOMS: atom_id res chain seq x y z
N PRO A 1 -4.40 -7.24 15.21
CA PRO A 1 -3.41 -6.22 14.76
C PRO A 1 -4.08 -4.84 14.64
N GLN A 2 -3.31 -3.77 14.79
CA GLN A 2 -3.82 -2.39 14.92
C GLN A 2 -4.72 -1.96 13.76
N GLN A 3 -4.35 -2.26 12.51
CA GLN A 3 -5.10 -1.88 11.31
C GLN A 3 -6.48 -2.56 11.27
N TYR A 4 -6.58 -3.81 11.74
CA TYR A 4 -7.85 -4.53 11.79
C TYR A 4 -8.81 -3.92 12.82
N GLU A 5 -8.30 -3.56 13.99
CA GLU A 5 -9.09 -2.88 15.03
C GLU A 5 -9.51 -1.48 14.58
N LEU A 6 -8.66 -0.75 13.85
CA LEU A 6 -9.02 0.53 13.25
C LEU A 6 -10.16 0.38 12.23
N ILE A 7 -10.11 -0.62 11.35
CA ILE A 7 -11.19 -0.89 10.40
C ILE A 7 -12.49 -1.22 11.13
N LYS A 8 -12.46 -2.07 12.15
CA LYS A 8 -13.64 -2.36 12.98
C LYS A 8 -14.21 -1.10 13.63
N TYR A 9 -13.34 -0.27 14.20
CA TYR A 9 -13.73 0.98 14.85
C TYR A 9 -14.38 1.96 13.87
N LEU A 10 -13.81 2.13 12.68
CA LEU A 10 -14.34 3.02 11.64
C LEU A 10 -15.65 2.49 11.05
N ASN A 11 -15.77 1.17 10.85
CA ASN A 11 -17.02 0.54 10.39
C ASN A 11 -18.16 0.72 11.39
N LYS A 12 -17.88 0.63 12.70
CA LYS A 12 -18.88 0.91 13.76
C LYS A 12 -19.40 2.35 13.74
N ARG A 13 -18.68 3.25 13.08
CA ARG A 13 -19.04 4.67 12.93
C ARG A 13 -19.54 5.00 11.52
N GLU A 14 -19.81 3.97 10.71
CA GLU A 14 -20.28 4.11 9.33
C GLU A 14 -19.41 5.04 8.48
N THR A 15 -18.11 5.10 8.81
CA THR A 15 -17.16 5.91 8.06
C THR A 15 -16.87 5.25 6.72
N ASN A 16 -16.85 6.05 5.67
CA ASN A 16 -16.44 5.61 4.34
C ASN A 16 -14.93 5.30 4.35
N ILE A 17 -14.58 4.01 4.40
CA ILE A 17 -13.20 3.54 4.41
C ILE A 17 -12.78 3.01 3.04
N ILE A 18 -11.50 3.15 2.74
CA ILE A 18 -10.88 2.58 1.56
C ILE A 18 -9.58 1.90 1.97
N VAL A 19 -9.33 0.71 1.40
CA VAL A 19 -8.05 0.03 1.56
C VAL A 19 -7.33 0.04 0.21
N ILE A 20 -6.07 0.45 0.20
CA ILE A 20 -5.21 0.39 -0.98
C ILE A 20 -4.19 -0.72 -0.74
N ASP A 21 -4.23 -1.73 -1.59
CA ASP A 21 -3.22 -2.79 -1.60
C ASP A 21 -2.00 -2.30 -2.40
N ALA A 22 -0.82 -2.35 -1.78
CA ALA A 22 0.39 -1.83 -2.38
C ALA A 22 0.80 -2.60 -3.64
N ASP A 23 0.63 -3.93 -3.67
CA ASP A 23 0.95 -4.73 -4.85
C ASP A 23 0.01 -4.38 -6.00
N ARG A 24 -1.31 -4.27 -5.74
CA ARG A 24 -2.28 -3.84 -6.77
C ARG A 24 -2.04 -2.41 -7.25
N LEU A 25 -1.64 -1.51 -6.35
CA LEU A 25 -1.25 -0.15 -6.71
C LEU A 25 -0.08 -0.18 -7.69
N LEU A 26 0.96 -0.97 -7.42
CA LEU A 26 2.12 -1.10 -8.31
C LEU A 26 1.80 -1.80 -9.63
N GLU A 27 0.81 -2.70 -9.66
CA GLU A 27 0.34 -3.35 -10.90
C GLU A 27 -0.36 -2.38 -11.86
N ASN A 28 -1.22 -1.49 -11.34
CA ASN A 28 -1.89 -0.49 -12.16
C ASN A 28 -2.15 0.82 -11.39
N PRO A 29 -1.12 1.67 -11.23
CA PRO A 29 -1.22 2.85 -10.37
C PRO A 29 -2.28 3.83 -10.86
N LYS A 30 -2.40 3.99 -12.19
CA LYS A 30 -3.40 4.89 -12.80
C LYS A 30 -4.82 4.50 -12.43
N LYS A 31 -5.14 3.21 -12.45
CA LYS A 31 -6.48 2.69 -12.13
C LYS A 31 -6.81 2.90 -10.66
N ILE A 32 -5.91 2.47 -9.78
CA ILE A 32 -6.12 2.54 -8.32
C ILE A 32 -6.20 4.00 -7.87
N LEU A 33 -5.31 4.88 -8.35
CA LEU A 33 -5.35 6.30 -8.01
C LEU A 33 -6.61 7.01 -8.55
N HIS A 34 -7.13 6.62 -9.72
CA HIS A 34 -8.44 7.13 -10.18
C HIS A 34 -9.57 6.75 -9.23
N GLN A 35 -9.62 5.49 -8.80
CA GLN A 35 -10.64 5.01 -7.85
C GLN A 35 -10.51 5.74 -6.51
N TRP A 36 -9.28 5.97 -6.04
CA TRP A 36 -9.03 6.72 -4.83
C TRP A 36 -9.46 8.19 -4.95
N CYS A 37 -9.08 8.89 -6.02
CA CYS A 37 -9.54 10.26 -6.27
C CYS A 37 -11.07 10.35 -6.35
N LYS A 38 -11.73 9.39 -7.00
CA LYS A 38 -13.20 9.31 -7.07
C LYS A 38 -13.80 9.16 -5.67
N HIS A 39 -13.22 8.30 -4.83
CA HIS A 39 -13.68 8.09 -3.45
C HIS A 39 -13.53 9.35 -2.59
N LEU A 40 -12.45 10.13 -2.80
CA LEU A 40 -12.20 11.40 -2.11
C LEU A 40 -12.97 12.60 -2.72
N ASN A 41 -13.73 12.38 -3.80
CA ASN A 41 -14.39 13.44 -4.57
C ASN A 41 -13.43 14.55 -5.06
N ILE A 42 -12.24 14.16 -5.52
CA ILE A 42 -11.24 15.06 -6.12
C ILE A 42 -10.89 14.64 -7.56
N LYS A 43 -10.38 15.57 -8.37
CA LYS A 43 -9.94 15.28 -9.73
C LYS A 43 -8.61 14.53 -9.73
N PHE A 44 -8.52 13.45 -10.51
CA PHE A 44 -7.25 12.77 -10.76
C PHE A 44 -6.29 13.67 -11.51
N ASN A 45 -5.00 13.63 -11.14
CA ASN A 45 -3.93 14.35 -11.83
C ASN A 45 -2.86 13.37 -12.34
N LYS A 46 -2.48 13.48 -13.61
CA LYS A 46 -1.41 12.65 -14.21
C LYS A 46 -0.06 12.82 -13.50
N LYS A 47 0.19 13.98 -12.87
CA LYS A 47 1.38 14.22 -12.03
C LYS A 47 1.47 13.29 -10.83
N MET A 48 0.39 12.62 -10.43
CA MET A 48 0.45 11.60 -9.37
C MET A 48 1.23 10.34 -9.78
N LEU A 49 1.48 10.13 -11.09
CA LEU A 49 2.13 8.93 -11.61
C LEU A 49 3.63 9.08 -11.83
N ARG A 50 4.14 10.32 -11.83
CA ARG A 50 5.54 10.62 -12.07
C ARG A 50 5.99 11.79 -11.21
N TRP A 51 7.20 11.70 -10.68
CA TRP A 51 7.82 12.71 -9.85
C TRP A 51 9.27 12.93 -10.28
N GLU A 52 9.86 14.04 -9.86
CA GLU A 52 11.27 14.31 -10.11
C GLU A 52 12.12 13.46 -9.17
N LYS A 53 13.24 12.97 -9.69
CA LYS A 53 14.23 12.23 -8.91
C LYS A 53 14.88 13.18 -7.90
N GLY A 54 15.17 12.70 -6.70
CA GLY A 54 15.90 13.46 -5.68
C GLY A 54 15.16 13.59 -4.36
N LEU A 55 15.77 14.38 -3.48
CA LEU A 55 15.21 14.75 -2.18
C LEU A 55 14.29 15.95 -2.33
N TYR A 56 13.15 15.90 -1.64
CA TYR A 56 12.26 17.04 -1.46
C TYR A 56 12.48 17.65 -0.08
N ASP A 57 12.25 18.97 0.04
CA ASP A 57 12.31 19.68 1.33
C ASP A 57 11.36 19.08 2.38
N THR A 58 10.32 18.36 1.93
CA THR A 58 9.33 17.68 2.76
C THR A 58 9.76 16.30 3.27
N ASP A 59 10.83 15.70 2.75
CA ASP A 59 11.23 14.32 3.10
C ASP A 59 11.84 14.20 4.50
N GLY A 60 12.29 15.32 5.08
CA GLY A 60 12.75 15.41 6.46
C GLY A 60 14.03 14.61 6.77
N ILE A 61 14.36 14.54 8.05
CA ILE A 61 15.66 14.00 8.52
C ILE A 61 15.86 12.51 8.28
N TRP A 62 14.77 11.76 8.05
CA TRP A 62 14.81 10.30 7.85
C TRP A 62 15.16 9.93 6.41
N ALA A 63 15.06 10.88 5.47
CA ALA A 63 15.28 10.64 4.06
C ALA A 63 16.67 10.05 3.78
N LYS A 64 17.71 10.63 4.40
CA LYS A 64 19.11 10.17 4.31
C LYS A 64 19.37 8.74 4.80
N TYR A 65 18.40 8.10 5.45
CA TYR A 65 18.58 6.79 6.05
C TYR A 65 17.63 5.72 5.48
N TRP A 66 16.43 6.11 5.01
CA TRP A 66 15.37 5.15 4.67
C TRP A 66 14.80 5.37 3.25
N TYR A 67 15.09 6.49 2.59
CA TYR A 67 14.37 6.91 1.38
C TYR A 67 15.16 6.70 0.07
N ASP A 68 16.23 5.92 0.08
CA ASP A 68 17.02 5.64 -1.13
C ASP A 68 16.14 5.27 -2.34
N ASN A 69 15.17 4.36 -2.16
CA ASN A 69 14.25 3.98 -3.25
C ASN A 69 13.31 5.12 -3.68
N VAL A 70 12.89 6.00 -2.78
CA VAL A 70 12.03 7.14 -3.11
C VAL A 70 12.82 8.17 -3.90
N ILE A 71 14.03 8.49 -3.43
CA ILE A 71 14.97 9.42 -4.04
C ILE A 71 15.35 8.96 -5.45
N GLU A 72 15.56 7.65 -5.62
CA GLU A 72 16.09 7.10 -6.87
C GLU A 72 15.03 6.84 -7.96
N THR A 73 13.74 6.85 -7.62
CA THR A 73 12.65 6.57 -8.55
C THR A 73 11.98 7.84 -9.07
N GLU A 74 11.30 7.74 -10.21
CA GLU A 74 10.56 8.85 -10.83
C GLU A 74 9.09 8.51 -11.11
N LYS A 75 8.68 7.28 -10.78
CA LYS A 75 7.35 6.72 -11.05
C LYS A 75 7.15 5.45 -10.22
N PHE A 76 5.92 4.97 -10.16
CA PHE A 76 5.64 3.64 -9.62
C PHE A 76 6.30 2.57 -10.49
N GLU A 77 7.04 1.67 -9.84
CA GLU A 77 7.70 0.55 -10.50
C GLU A 77 7.21 -0.77 -9.93
N LYS A 78 6.81 -1.68 -10.83
CA LYS A 78 6.44 -3.03 -10.43
C LYS A 78 7.68 -3.72 -9.89
N LYS A 79 7.66 -4.07 -8.60
CA LYS A 79 8.75 -4.83 -8.00
C LYS A 79 8.84 -6.18 -8.71
N ASN A 80 10.06 -6.56 -9.12
CA ASN A 80 10.34 -7.93 -9.56
C ASN A 80 10.17 -8.86 -8.36
N GLN A 81 8.95 -9.36 -8.15
CA GLN A 81 8.68 -10.38 -7.15
C GLN A 81 9.41 -11.64 -7.61
N LYS A 82 10.58 -11.92 -7.02
CA LYS A 82 11.19 -13.24 -7.13
C LYS A 82 10.11 -14.24 -6.69
N LYS A 83 9.91 -15.33 -7.44
CA LYS A 83 9.03 -16.42 -6.99
C LYS A 83 9.56 -16.92 -5.66
N ILE A 84 8.92 -16.52 -4.56
CA ILE A 84 9.28 -17.00 -3.23
C ILE A 84 8.68 -18.39 -3.11
N ASN A 85 9.53 -19.39 -2.89
CA ASN A 85 9.06 -20.68 -2.43
C ASN A 85 8.64 -20.50 -0.96
N LEU A 86 7.32 -20.47 -0.71
CA LEU A 86 6.74 -20.23 0.61
C LEU A 86 6.85 -21.48 1.49
N ASN A 87 8.08 -21.87 1.83
CA ASN A 87 8.31 -22.88 2.86
C ASN A 87 8.53 -22.19 4.21
N VAL A 88 7.42 -21.82 4.86
CA VAL A 88 7.45 -21.15 6.17
C VAL A 88 7.90 -22.17 7.24
N PRO A 89 9.00 -21.93 7.97
CA PRO A 89 9.45 -22.84 9.03
C PRO A 89 8.35 -23.12 10.06
N LYS A 90 8.26 -24.37 10.55
CA LYS A 90 7.22 -24.80 11.51
C LYS A 90 7.04 -23.86 12.70
N LYS A 91 8.14 -23.33 13.26
CA LYS A 91 8.10 -22.37 14.37
C LYS A 91 7.34 -21.06 14.08
N TYR A 92 7.23 -20.66 12.81
CA TYR A 92 6.55 -19.43 12.39
C TYR A 92 5.16 -19.70 11.79
N GLN A 93 4.74 -20.95 11.64
CA GLN A 93 3.43 -21.32 11.12
C GLN A 93 2.26 -20.69 11.89
N PRO A 94 2.30 -20.57 13.24
CA PRO A 94 1.21 -19.90 13.96
C PRO A 94 1.05 -18.43 13.57
N ILE A 95 2.15 -17.66 13.55
CA ILE A 95 2.13 -16.23 13.21
C ILE A 95 1.75 -16.04 11.74
N TYR A 96 2.25 -16.89 10.85
CA TYR A 96 1.88 -16.87 9.43
C TYR A 96 0.38 -17.11 9.23
N SER A 97 -0.16 -18.15 9.89
CA SER A 97 -1.57 -18.50 9.80
C SER A 97 -2.47 -17.40 10.37
N GLU A 98 -2.05 -16.73 11.42
CA GLU A 98 -2.77 -15.56 11.94
C GLU A 98 -2.69 -14.37 10.96
N ALA A 99 -1.50 -14.03 10.47
CA ALA A 99 -1.30 -12.89 9.58
C ALA A 99 -2.04 -13.03 8.25
N ILE A 100 -2.10 -14.25 7.68
CA ILE A 100 -2.77 -14.49 6.40
C ILE A 100 -4.28 -14.27 6.49
N GLU A 101 -4.90 -14.55 7.63
CA GLU A 101 -6.34 -14.29 7.82
C GLU A 101 -6.64 -12.79 7.80
N TYR A 102 -5.82 -11.96 8.47
CA TYR A 102 -5.96 -10.51 8.38
C TYR A 102 -5.69 -9.99 6.96
N TYR A 103 -4.67 -10.52 6.27
CA TYR A 103 -4.39 -10.15 4.89
C TYR A 103 -5.60 -10.44 3.97
N LYS A 104 -6.23 -11.61 4.10
CA LYS A 104 -7.43 -11.96 3.32
C LYS A 104 -8.58 -10.97 3.56
N ILE A 105 -8.77 -10.52 4.80
CA ILE A 105 -9.78 -9.50 5.13
C ILE A 105 -9.47 -8.19 4.40
N PHE A 106 -8.24 -7.68 4.52
CA PHE A 106 -7.85 -6.41 3.89
C PHE A 106 -7.89 -6.50 2.35
N SER A 107 -7.50 -7.64 1.78
CA SER A 107 -7.51 -7.87 0.33
C SER A 107 -8.91 -7.91 -0.28
N LYS A 108 -9.92 -8.29 0.52
CA LYS A 108 -11.35 -8.21 0.14
C LYS A 108 -11.85 -6.77 0.15
N LEU A 109 -11.43 -5.98 1.13
CA LEU A 109 -11.81 -4.57 1.29
C LEU A 109 -11.06 -3.63 0.32
N SER A 110 -9.93 -4.07 -0.22
CA SER A 110 -9.08 -3.21 -1.04
C SER A 110 -9.60 -2.97 -2.44
N LEU A 111 -9.25 -1.80 -2.97
CA LEU A 111 -9.49 -1.43 -4.36
C LEU A 111 -8.97 -2.50 -5.35
N LYS A 112 -9.63 -2.57 -6.51
CA LYS A 112 -9.49 -3.64 -7.51
C LYS A 112 -9.10 -3.06 -8.87
#